data_AF-A0A1L9AWH7-F1
#
_entry.id   AF-A0A1L9AWH7-F1
#
_cell.length_a   1.000
_cell.length_b   1.000
_cell.length_c   1.000
_cell.angle_alpha   90.00
_cell.angle_beta   90.00
_cell.angle_gamma   90.00
#
_symmetry.space_group_name_H-M   'P 1'
#
loop_
_entity.id
_entity.type
_entity.pdbx_description
1 polymer ?
#
loop_
_entity_poly.entity_id
_entity_poly.type
_entity_poly.pdbx_seq_one_letter_code
_entity_poly.pdbx_strand_id
1 'polypeptide(L)'
;MTPNIHYENREIEGERLELSKGGIYWLGPNVTLRRCTLVLGVASRWLNLVSGQLIDCTIQAKGELKNLRWTTMGLKGCRFTGRFTGNDFGFREEHFDKWRLGGLEDCDFSGARLDACRFYGCDMRTVRLPRWPCFTLLEPRRRAAELRCVEWPGRFGRVVIEDLVEQEEIMVALAYHAPAIAEQLDTTAEELRAALEGLAGVIM
;
A
#
# COMPACT_ATOMS: atom_id res chain seq x y z
N MET A 1 16.98 -21.97 16.53
CA MET A 1 15.52 -21.73 16.57
C MET A 1 15.30 -20.25 16.27
N THR A 2 14.43 -19.90 15.33
CA THR A 2 14.14 -18.48 15.03
C THR A 2 13.22 -17.93 16.12
N PRO A 3 13.60 -16.87 16.86
CA PRO A 3 12.76 -16.29 17.89
C PRO A 3 11.47 -15.68 17.32
N ASN A 4 10.38 -15.88 18.05
CA ASN A 4 9.13 -15.14 17.85
C ASN A 4 9.15 -13.93 18.78
N ILE A 5 8.95 -12.74 18.21
CA ILE A 5 8.99 -11.46 18.93
C ILE A 5 7.60 -10.83 18.82
N HIS A 6 6.94 -10.70 19.96
CA HIS A 6 5.55 -10.24 20.06
C HIS A 6 5.47 -8.81 20.60
N TYR A 7 4.68 -7.98 19.93
CA TYR A 7 4.27 -6.66 20.41
C TYR A 7 2.75 -6.65 20.51
N GLU A 8 2.21 -6.97 21.68
CA GLU A 8 0.77 -7.12 21.91
C GLU A 8 0.34 -6.47 23.22
N ASN A 9 -0.91 -6.00 23.28
CA ASN A 9 -1.55 -5.42 24.45
C ASN A 9 -0.75 -4.31 25.14
N ARG A 10 -0.12 -3.44 24.34
CA ARG A 10 0.72 -2.35 24.86
C ARG A 10 0.72 -1.13 23.94
N GLU A 11 1.04 0.00 24.53
CA GLU A 11 1.34 1.25 23.83
C GLU A 11 2.84 1.50 23.87
N ILE A 12 3.40 1.95 22.74
CA ILE A 12 4.81 2.32 22.60
C ILE A 12 4.84 3.70 21.94
N GLU A 13 5.60 4.61 22.52
CA GLU A 13 5.61 6.01 22.12
C GLU A 13 7.03 6.52 21.89
N GLY A 14 7.24 7.22 20.77
CA GLY A 14 8.50 7.92 20.48
C GLY A 14 9.70 7.02 20.22
N GLU A 15 9.50 5.70 20.17
CA GLU A 15 10.57 4.74 20.01
C GLU A 15 10.91 4.45 18.55
N ARG A 16 12.15 3.98 18.34
CA ARG A 16 12.59 3.41 17.07
C ARG A 16 12.59 1.89 17.17
N LEU A 17 11.64 1.25 16.49
CA LEU A 17 11.47 -0.20 16.44
C LEU A 17 12.11 -0.72 15.16
N GLU A 18 13.22 -1.46 15.29
CA GLU A 18 13.93 -2.02 14.15
C GLU A 18 13.72 -3.53 14.03
N LEU A 19 12.87 -3.92 13.06
CA LEU A 19 12.56 -5.32 12.78
C LEU A 19 13.64 -5.89 11.87
N SER A 20 14.66 -6.49 12.47
CA SER A 20 15.85 -7.01 11.79
C SER A 20 15.70 -8.48 11.42
N LYS A 21 16.50 -8.94 10.45
CA LYS A 21 16.60 -10.37 10.11
C LYS A 21 16.90 -11.21 11.35
N GLY A 22 16.37 -12.42 11.39
CA GLY A 22 16.63 -13.38 12.46
C GLY A 22 15.49 -13.54 13.46
N GLY A 23 14.38 -12.82 13.31
CA GLY A 23 13.15 -13.02 14.11
C GLY A 23 11.89 -13.08 13.25
N ILE A 24 10.83 -13.65 13.82
CA ILE A 24 9.45 -13.57 13.33
C ILE A 24 8.72 -12.55 14.20
N TYR A 25 8.20 -11.50 13.61
CA TYR A 25 7.60 -10.39 14.34
C TYR A 25 6.08 -10.44 14.26
N TRP A 26 5.44 -10.23 15.41
CA TRP A 26 3.99 -10.12 15.53
C TRP A 26 3.66 -8.74 16.09
N LEU A 27 2.95 -7.92 15.31
CA LEU A 27 2.42 -6.63 15.74
C LEU A 27 0.92 -6.80 15.99
N GLY A 28 0.56 -6.78 17.26
CA GLY A 28 -0.77 -7.07 17.76
C GLY A 28 -0.92 -8.47 18.37
N PRO A 29 -2.07 -8.75 18.99
CA PRO A 29 -3.26 -7.89 19.00
C PRO A 29 -3.12 -6.67 19.93
N ASN A 30 -3.94 -5.65 19.67
CA ASN A 30 -4.10 -4.45 20.52
C ASN A 30 -2.79 -3.70 20.81
N VAL A 31 -1.91 -3.58 19.82
CA VAL A 31 -0.72 -2.72 19.93
C VAL A 31 -1.03 -1.31 19.45
N THR A 32 -0.54 -0.30 20.16
CA THR A 32 -0.55 1.09 19.68
C THR A 32 0.87 1.62 19.60
N LEU A 33 1.30 2.05 18.42
CA LEU A 33 2.55 2.77 18.20
C LEU A 33 2.22 4.24 17.94
N ARG A 34 2.77 5.15 18.73
CA ARG A 34 2.60 6.61 18.55
C ARG A 34 3.92 7.31 18.33
N ARG A 35 4.02 8.13 17.30
CA ARG A 35 5.23 8.91 16.99
C ARG A 35 6.49 8.03 16.91
N CYS A 36 6.33 6.76 16.57
CA CYS A 36 7.42 5.80 16.50
C CYS A 36 8.05 5.79 15.10
N THR A 37 9.29 5.32 15.02
CA THR A 37 9.91 4.95 13.76
C THR A 37 9.94 3.42 13.64
N LEU A 38 9.13 2.85 12.76
CA LEU A 38 9.10 1.42 12.47
C LEU A 38 9.96 1.13 11.23
N VAL A 39 11.03 0.35 11.43
CA VAL A 39 12.01 0.04 10.39
C VAL A 39 11.89 -1.43 10.02
N LEU A 40 11.45 -1.68 8.79
CA LEU A 40 11.17 -3.00 8.26
C LEU A 40 12.41 -3.52 7.53
N GLY A 41 13.28 -4.22 8.26
CA GLY A 41 14.45 -4.93 7.73
C GLY A 41 14.19 -6.41 7.40
N VAL A 42 12.96 -6.88 7.59
CA VAL A 42 12.51 -8.24 7.31
C VAL A 42 11.65 -8.33 6.05
N ALA A 43 11.57 -9.52 5.46
CA ALA A 43 10.58 -9.82 4.43
C ALA A 43 9.18 -9.94 5.06
N SER A 44 8.13 -9.65 4.29
CA SER A 44 6.74 -9.69 4.73
C SER A 44 6.31 -11.01 5.37
N ARG A 45 6.79 -12.16 4.86
CA ARG A 45 6.53 -13.49 5.46
C ARG A 45 7.01 -13.66 6.91
N TRP A 46 7.86 -12.76 7.39
CA TRP A 46 8.39 -12.74 8.76
C TRP A 46 7.77 -11.63 9.62
N LEU A 47 6.75 -10.95 9.10
CA LEU A 47 6.01 -9.88 9.77
C LEU A 47 4.51 -10.18 9.73
N ASN A 48 3.93 -10.46 10.89
CA ASN A 48 2.51 -10.67 11.05
C ASN A 48 1.88 -9.41 11.64
N LEU A 49 1.01 -8.77 10.86
CA LEU A 49 0.18 -7.66 11.32
C LEU A 49 -1.17 -8.22 11.77
N VAL A 50 -1.35 -8.33 13.09
CA VAL A 50 -2.53 -8.96 13.71
C VAL A 50 -3.65 -7.95 13.88
N SER A 51 -3.42 -6.93 14.72
CA SER A 51 -4.30 -5.78 14.90
C SER A 51 -3.62 -4.70 15.74
N GLY A 52 -3.86 -3.44 15.41
CA GLY A 52 -3.29 -2.34 16.17
C GLY A 52 -3.42 -1.00 15.48
N GLN A 53 -2.84 0.03 16.10
CA GLN A 53 -2.87 1.41 15.63
C GLN A 53 -1.45 1.94 15.48
N LEU A 54 -1.13 2.52 14.33
CA LEU A 54 0.09 3.31 14.12
C LEU A 54 -0.34 4.74 13.87
N ILE A 55 0.09 5.64 14.75
CA ILE A 55 -0.36 7.03 14.76
C ILE A 55 0.87 7.93 14.73
N ASP A 56 0.94 8.81 13.73
CA ASP A 56 2.04 9.75 13.49
C ASP A 56 3.41 9.04 13.38
N CYS A 57 3.43 7.81 12.87
CA CYS A 57 4.64 7.00 12.77
C CYS A 57 5.38 7.22 11.46
N THR A 58 6.70 7.01 11.47
CA THR A 58 7.49 6.84 10.24
C THR A 58 7.74 5.36 9.99
N ILE A 59 7.33 4.86 8.83
CA ILE A 59 7.43 3.45 8.44
C ILE A 59 8.42 3.35 7.27
N GLN A 60 9.55 2.69 7.54
CA GLN A 60 10.70 2.65 6.64
C GLN A 60 10.97 1.22 6.18
N ALA A 61 10.70 0.91 4.91
CA ALA A 61 11.11 -0.35 4.31
C ALA A 61 12.59 -0.27 3.88
N LYS A 62 13.49 -1.01 4.55
CA LYS A 62 14.91 -1.07 4.17
C LYS A 62 15.11 -1.86 2.87
N GLY A 63 14.28 -2.88 2.65
CA GLY A 63 14.20 -3.66 1.42
C GLY A 63 12.90 -3.40 0.67
N GLU A 64 12.66 -4.19 -0.38
CA GLU A 64 11.34 -4.24 -1.02
C GLU A 64 10.39 -5.10 -0.16
N LEU A 65 9.31 -4.49 0.34
CA LEU A 65 8.29 -5.16 1.12
C LEU A 65 7.18 -5.64 0.17
N LYS A 66 6.96 -6.95 0.08
CA LYS A 66 6.04 -7.55 -0.90
C LYS A 66 4.77 -8.12 -0.27
N ASN A 67 3.62 -7.86 -0.86
CA ASN A 67 2.35 -8.55 -0.56
C ASN A 67 1.95 -8.51 0.93
N LEU A 68 2.33 -7.46 1.66
CA LEU A 68 1.90 -7.29 3.05
C LEU A 68 0.53 -6.62 3.09
N ARG A 69 -0.36 -7.18 3.88
CA ARG A 69 -1.69 -6.62 4.13
C ARG A 69 -1.65 -5.78 5.38
N TRP A 70 -1.76 -4.47 5.21
CA TRP A 70 -1.90 -3.49 6.29
C TRP A 70 -3.35 -3.32 6.72
N THR A 71 -4.29 -4.05 6.10
CA THR A 71 -5.73 -3.92 6.29
C THR A 71 -6.23 -4.32 7.68
N THR A 72 -5.35 -4.88 8.51
CA THR A 72 -5.60 -5.17 9.92
C THR A 72 -5.09 -4.07 10.88
N MET A 73 -4.37 -3.07 10.35
CA MET A 73 -3.78 -1.99 11.13
C MET A 73 -4.48 -0.66 10.83
N GLY A 74 -4.84 0.09 11.88
CA GLY A 74 -5.23 1.48 11.73
C GLY A 74 -3.99 2.36 11.53
N LEU A 75 -3.95 3.08 10.42
CA LEU A 75 -2.84 3.95 10.04
C LEU A 75 -3.34 5.39 9.99
N LYS A 76 -2.83 6.25 10.87
CA LYS A 76 -3.19 7.68 10.93
C LYS A 76 -1.96 8.56 10.96
N GLY A 77 -1.86 9.55 10.08
CA GLY A 77 -0.76 10.52 10.11
C GLY A 77 0.62 9.91 9.79
N CYS A 78 0.66 8.68 9.26
CA CYS A 78 1.90 7.94 9.08
C CYS A 78 2.63 8.32 7.79
N ARG A 79 3.97 8.36 7.85
CA ARG A 79 4.84 8.56 6.69
C ARG A 79 5.46 7.24 6.25
N PHE A 80 5.28 6.86 4.99
CA PHE A 80 5.88 5.67 4.39
C PHE A 80 7.06 6.05 3.49
N THR A 81 8.17 5.33 3.64
CA THR A 81 9.34 5.45 2.75
C THR A 81 9.92 4.10 2.41
N GLY A 82 10.48 3.96 1.21
CA GLY A 82 11.05 2.70 0.71
C GLY A 82 10.23 2.11 -0.44
N ARG A 83 10.38 0.80 -0.69
CA ARG A 83 9.72 0.12 -1.83
C ARG A 83 8.66 -0.84 -1.33
N PHE A 84 7.45 -0.70 -1.85
CA PHE A 84 6.30 -1.53 -1.53
C PHE A 84 5.70 -2.07 -2.82
N THR A 85 5.56 -3.40 -2.89
CA THR A 85 5.03 -4.09 -4.08
C THR A 85 3.88 -4.98 -3.67
N GLY A 86 2.71 -4.86 -4.28
CA GLY A 86 1.54 -5.70 -3.97
C GLY A 86 0.94 -5.50 -2.57
N ASN A 87 1.27 -4.40 -1.88
CA ASN A 87 0.78 -4.17 -0.51
C ASN A 87 -0.67 -3.66 -0.54
N ASP A 88 -1.43 -4.05 0.48
CA ASP A 88 -2.83 -3.66 0.65
C ASP A 88 -2.97 -2.72 1.85
N PHE A 89 -3.54 -1.53 1.63
CA PHE A 89 -3.74 -0.49 2.64
C PHE A 89 -5.23 -0.15 2.81
N GLY A 90 -5.58 0.40 3.97
CA GLY A 90 -6.95 0.83 4.26
C GLY A 90 -7.82 -0.29 4.84
N PHE A 91 -9.13 -0.18 4.66
CA PHE A 91 -10.11 -1.08 5.29
C PHE A 91 -10.69 -2.10 4.30
N ARG A 92 -10.78 -3.38 4.69
CA ARG A 92 -11.49 -4.43 3.93
C ARG A 92 -12.62 -5.06 4.75
N GLU A 93 -13.83 -5.05 4.21
CA GLU A 93 -15.06 -5.50 4.87
C GLU A 93 -15.04 -6.98 5.24
N GLU A 94 -14.44 -7.84 4.40
CA GLU A 94 -14.37 -9.29 4.64
C GLU A 94 -13.63 -9.69 5.94
N HIS A 95 -13.00 -8.74 6.64
CA HIS A 95 -12.36 -8.94 7.93
C HIS A 95 -13.28 -8.45 9.06
N PHE A 96 -14.50 -9.02 9.12
CA PHE A 96 -15.56 -8.82 10.12
C PHE A 96 -15.19 -9.27 11.55
N ASP A 97 -13.94 -9.14 11.97
CA ASP A 97 -13.56 -9.44 13.34
C ASP A 97 -13.79 -8.23 14.26
N LYS A 98 -14.26 -8.51 15.47
CA LYS A 98 -14.89 -7.59 16.43
C LYS A 98 -13.90 -6.60 17.07
N TRP A 99 -12.68 -6.52 16.55
CA TRP A 99 -11.51 -5.83 17.09
C TRP A 99 -11.07 -4.67 16.19
N ARG A 100 -12.02 -3.80 15.84
CA ARG A 100 -11.88 -2.46 15.24
C ARG A 100 -10.67 -2.23 14.30
N LEU A 101 -10.89 -2.69 13.07
CA LEU A 101 -10.86 -1.94 11.80
C LEU A 101 -9.52 -1.29 11.39
N GLY A 102 -8.84 -1.92 10.42
CA GLY A 102 -7.82 -1.25 9.63
C GLY A 102 -8.37 0.02 8.97
N GLY A 103 -7.48 0.90 8.56
CA GLY A 103 -7.86 2.22 8.08
C GLY A 103 -6.64 2.99 7.66
N LEU A 104 -6.85 4.00 6.82
CA LEU A 104 -5.80 4.84 6.31
C LEU A 104 -6.32 6.28 6.25
N GLU A 105 -5.71 7.16 7.02
CA GLU A 105 -6.11 8.56 7.14
C GLU A 105 -4.84 9.42 7.29
N ASP A 106 -4.79 10.55 6.59
CA ASP A 106 -3.71 11.55 6.71
C ASP A 106 -2.29 11.00 6.50
N CYS A 107 -2.15 9.94 5.72
CA CYS A 107 -0.87 9.26 5.50
C CYS A 107 -0.10 9.84 4.30
N ASP A 108 1.23 9.84 4.41
CA ASP A 108 2.15 10.38 3.40
C ASP A 108 3.04 9.29 2.80
N PHE A 109 2.81 8.95 1.53
CA PHE A 109 3.57 8.02 0.72
C PHE A 109 4.51 8.74 -0.27
N SER A 110 4.71 10.05 -0.17
CA SER A 110 5.50 10.80 -1.15
C SER A 110 6.97 10.34 -1.25
N GLY A 111 7.49 9.70 -0.20
CA GLY A 111 8.83 9.09 -0.16
C GLY A 111 8.86 7.59 -0.44
N ALA A 112 7.74 7.01 -0.86
CA ALA A 112 7.60 5.59 -1.17
C ALA A 112 7.56 5.37 -2.69
N ARG A 113 8.11 4.24 -3.13
CA ARG A 113 7.81 3.65 -4.43
C ARG A 113 6.71 2.62 -4.23
N LEU A 114 5.58 2.82 -4.88
CA LEU A 114 4.43 1.91 -4.84
C LEU A 114 4.33 1.20 -6.18
N ASP A 115 4.23 -0.13 -6.14
CA ASP A 115 4.00 -0.94 -7.33
C ASP A 115 2.92 -1.99 -7.06
N ALA A 116 1.92 -2.11 -7.93
CA ALA A 116 0.75 -2.97 -7.73
C ALA A 116 0.11 -2.86 -6.31
N CYS A 117 0.18 -1.69 -5.67
CA CYS A 117 -0.36 -1.48 -4.32
C CYS A 117 -1.82 -1.04 -4.38
N ARG A 118 -2.65 -1.57 -3.48
CA ARG A 118 -4.10 -1.36 -3.49
C ARG A 118 -4.54 -0.65 -2.21
N PHE A 119 -5.48 0.27 -2.37
CA PHE A 119 -6.07 1.03 -1.27
C PHE A 119 -7.56 0.73 -1.20
N TYR A 120 -8.06 0.42 -0.01
CA TYR A 120 -9.44 -0.01 0.22
C TYR A 120 -10.13 0.88 1.26
N GLY A 121 -11.39 1.21 1.02
CA GLY A 121 -12.28 1.80 2.03
C GLY A 121 -11.74 3.06 2.72
N CYS A 122 -10.87 3.85 2.07
CA CYS A 122 -10.25 5.05 2.64
C CYS A 122 -10.49 6.30 1.79
N ASP A 123 -10.44 7.46 2.42
CA ASP A 123 -10.54 8.74 1.71
C ASP A 123 -9.19 9.13 1.13
N MET A 124 -9.02 8.90 -0.17
CA MET A 124 -7.79 9.21 -0.90
C MET A 124 -7.44 10.71 -0.92
N ARG A 125 -8.36 11.62 -0.58
CA ARG A 125 -8.05 13.06 -0.44
C ARG A 125 -7.13 13.35 0.75
N THR A 126 -7.12 12.46 1.74
CA THR A 126 -6.25 12.56 2.93
C THR A 126 -4.89 11.89 2.72
N VAL A 127 -4.72 11.14 1.64
CA VAL A 127 -3.51 10.36 1.36
C VAL A 127 -2.62 11.12 0.38
N ARG A 128 -1.39 11.43 0.79
CA ARG A 128 -0.40 12.01 -0.12
C ARG A 128 0.32 10.90 -0.88
N LEU A 129 0.00 10.75 -2.15
CA LEU A 129 0.60 9.73 -3.02
C LEU A 129 1.97 10.16 -3.56
N PRO A 130 2.84 9.21 -3.92
CA PRO A 130 4.05 9.51 -4.67
C PRO A 130 3.71 10.04 -6.06
N ARG A 131 4.57 10.93 -6.56
CA ARG A 131 4.50 11.46 -7.92
C ARG A 131 5.25 10.56 -8.90
N TRP A 132 5.21 10.91 -10.18
CA TRP A 132 5.95 10.29 -11.26
C TRP A 132 7.41 10.01 -10.83
N PRO A 133 7.95 8.80 -11.04
CA PRO A 133 7.47 7.72 -11.91
C PRO A 133 6.43 6.77 -11.29
N CYS A 134 5.89 7.07 -10.11
CA CYS A 134 4.69 6.39 -9.63
C CYS A 134 3.44 7.05 -10.19
N PHE A 135 2.39 6.26 -10.41
CA PHE A 135 1.07 6.76 -10.74
C PHE A 135 0.00 5.97 -9.98
N THR A 136 -1.17 6.56 -9.80
CA THR A 136 -2.29 5.92 -9.11
C THR A 136 -3.58 6.16 -9.88
N LEU A 137 -4.30 5.08 -10.17
CA LEU A 137 -5.66 5.12 -10.70
C LEU A 137 -6.64 5.22 -9.53
N LEU A 138 -7.41 6.29 -9.47
CA LEU A 138 -8.49 6.48 -8.49
C LEU A 138 -9.80 5.88 -8.99
N GLU A 139 -10.52 5.24 -8.08
CA GLU A 139 -11.78 4.54 -8.32
C GLU A 139 -11.76 3.68 -9.60
N PRO A 140 -10.72 2.86 -9.82
CA PRO A 140 -10.45 2.28 -11.13
C PRO A 140 -11.58 1.35 -11.59
N ARG A 141 -12.27 0.66 -10.67
CA ARG A 141 -13.44 -0.16 -11.00
C ARG A 141 -14.63 0.69 -11.50
N ARG A 142 -14.93 1.82 -10.84
CA ARG A 142 -16.01 2.73 -11.27
C ARG A 142 -15.69 3.36 -12.63
N ARG A 143 -14.41 3.55 -12.91
CA ARG A 143 -13.91 4.15 -14.15
C ARG A 143 -13.47 3.12 -15.19
N ALA A 144 -13.74 1.84 -14.98
CA ALA A 144 -13.29 0.78 -15.86
C ALA A 144 -13.79 0.95 -17.31
N ALA A 145 -15.02 1.44 -17.50
CA ALA A 145 -15.56 1.71 -18.84
C ALA A 145 -14.77 2.82 -19.57
N GLU A 146 -14.45 3.91 -18.88
CA GLU A 146 -13.64 5.02 -19.43
C GLU A 146 -12.22 4.54 -19.76
N LEU A 147 -11.59 3.84 -18.80
CA LEU A 147 -10.22 3.33 -18.96
C LEU A 147 -10.13 2.32 -20.11
N ARG A 148 -11.17 1.53 -20.40
CA ARG A 148 -11.19 0.61 -21.54
C ARG A 148 -11.22 1.28 -22.91
N CYS A 149 -11.63 2.54 -22.99
CA CYS A 149 -11.64 3.30 -24.24
C CYS A 149 -10.28 3.91 -24.59
N VAL A 150 -9.29 3.84 -23.69
CA VAL A 150 -7.94 4.35 -23.92
C VAL A 150 -7.13 3.32 -24.70
N GLU A 151 -6.34 3.80 -25.67
CA GLU A 151 -5.35 2.98 -26.35
C GLU A 151 -4.11 2.79 -25.45
N TRP A 152 -4.08 1.67 -24.73
CA TRP A 152 -2.99 1.37 -23.81
C TRP A 152 -1.79 0.76 -24.55
N PRO A 153 -0.56 1.16 -24.18
CA PRO A 153 0.63 0.60 -24.79
C PRO A 153 0.94 -0.80 -24.24
N GLY A 154 1.56 -1.62 -25.10
CA GLY A 154 1.90 -3.01 -24.79
C GLY A 154 0.70 -3.81 -24.31
N ARG A 155 0.88 -4.55 -23.20
CA ARG A 155 -0.15 -5.40 -22.61
C ARG A 155 -0.89 -4.74 -21.44
N PHE A 156 -0.68 -3.45 -21.17
CA PHE A 156 -1.22 -2.78 -19.98
C PHE A 156 -2.75 -2.83 -19.92
N GLY A 157 -3.44 -2.49 -21.02
CA GLY A 157 -4.90 -2.54 -21.08
C GLY A 157 -5.45 -3.94 -20.78
N ARG A 158 -4.85 -4.96 -21.40
CA ARG A 158 -5.28 -6.35 -21.24
C ARG A 158 -5.03 -6.92 -19.84
N VAL A 159 -3.88 -6.61 -19.23
CA VAL A 159 -3.49 -7.22 -17.95
C VAL A 159 -3.99 -6.43 -16.74
N VAL A 160 -4.06 -5.10 -16.84
CA VAL A 160 -4.43 -4.26 -15.70
C VAL A 160 -5.87 -3.78 -15.82
N ILE A 161 -6.28 -3.28 -16.99
CA ILE A 161 -7.58 -2.59 -17.16
C ILE A 161 -8.74 -3.58 -17.30
N GLU A 162 -8.55 -4.69 -18.02
CA GLU A 162 -9.59 -5.71 -18.15
C GLU A 162 -9.96 -6.33 -16.79
N ASP A 163 -8.96 -6.57 -15.92
CA ASP A 163 -9.10 -7.16 -14.59
C ASP A 163 -9.77 -6.24 -13.55
N LEU A 164 -9.99 -4.95 -13.86
CA LEU A 164 -10.55 -3.97 -12.91
C LEU A 164 -12.00 -4.29 -12.48
N VAL A 165 -12.78 -4.97 -13.33
CA VAL A 165 -14.17 -5.31 -12.99
C VAL A 165 -14.28 -6.46 -11.99
N GLU A 166 -13.25 -7.31 -11.92
CA GLU A 166 -13.16 -8.42 -10.98
C GLU A 166 -12.64 -7.97 -9.60
N GLN A 167 -12.15 -6.73 -9.49
CA GLN A 167 -11.68 -6.18 -8.21
C GLN A 167 -12.84 -5.90 -7.26
N GLU A 168 -12.59 -5.92 -5.95
CA GLU A 168 -13.59 -5.57 -4.94
C GLU A 168 -14.09 -4.12 -5.09
N GLU A 169 -15.39 -3.90 -4.81
CA GLU A 169 -16.00 -2.57 -4.94
C GLU A 169 -15.40 -1.56 -3.96
N ILE A 170 -14.95 -2.06 -2.82
CA ILE A 170 -14.30 -1.26 -1.78
C ILE A 170 -12.87 -0.84 -2.14
N MET A 171 -12.29 -1.31 -3.25
CA MET A 171 -10.98 -0.85 -3.73
C MET A 171 -11.12 0.55 -4.35
N VAL A 172 -10.53 1.55 -3.69
CA VAL A 172 -10.66 2.97 -4.05
C VAL A 172 -9.49 3.49 -4.84
N ALA A 173 -8.32 2.83 -4.81
CA ALA A 173 -7.18 3.21 -5.64
C ALA A 173 -6.22 2.05 -5.90
N LEU A 174 -5.50 2.14 -7.02
CA LEU A 174 -4.48 1.18 -7.45
C LEU A 174 -3.24 1.94 -7.94
N ALA A 175 -2.11 1.72 -7.29
CA ALA A 175 -0.85 2.43 -7.51
C ALA A 175 0.21 1.54 -8.15
N TYR A 176 0.94 2.10 -9.12
CA TYR A 176 1.99 1.44 -9.87
C TYR A 176 3.24 2.29 -9.97
N HIS A 177 4.37 1.61 -10.21
CA HIS A 177 5.62 2.26 -10.57
C HIS A 177 5.88 2.01 -12.05
N ALA A 178 5.78 3.06 -12.87
CA ALA A 178 5.77 2.94 -14.33
C ALA A 178 6.95 2.12 -14.90
N PRO A 179 8.21 2.33 -14.51
CA PRO A 179 9.31 1.49 -15.00
C PRO A 179 9.18 0.00 -14.65
N ALA A 180 8.59 -0.33 -13.50
CA ALA A 180 8.48 -1.72 -13.07
C ALA A 180 7.39 -2.47 -13.84
N ILE A 181 6.24 -1.83 -14.02
CA ILE A 181 5.13 -2.43 -14.76
C ILE A 181 5.40 -2.42 -16.28
N ALA A 182 6.12 -1.42 -16.80
CA ALA A 182 6.53 -1.34 -18.20
C ALA A 182 7.40 -2.55 -18.62
N GLU A 183 8.41 -2.89 -17.81
CA GLU A 183 9.28 -4.05 -18.03
C GLU A 183 8.47 -5.36 -18.12
N GLN A 184 7.40 -5.48 -17.34
CA GLN A 184 6.56 -6.69 -17.32
C GLN A 184 5.59 -6.77 -18.49
N LEU A 185 5.15 -5.62 -19.02
CA LEU A 185 4.01 -5.53 -19.93
C LEU A 185 4.40 -5.15 -21.36
N ASP A 186 5.69 -5.23 -21.71
CA ASP A 186 6.20 -5.00 -23.06
C ASP A 186 5.85 -3.58 -23.57
N THR A 187 6.18 -2.59 -22.74
CA THR A 187 6.01 -1.15 -23.01
C THR A 187 7.11 -0.34 -22.30
N THR A 188 7.08 0.97 -22.39
CA THR A 188 8.00 1.92 -21.75
C THR A 188 7.28 2.79 -20.73
N ALA A 189 8.04 3.39 -19.81
CA ALA A 189 7.48 4.34 -18.86
C ALA A 189 6.92 5.58 -19.57
N GLU A 190 7.56 6.02 -20.65
CA GLU A 190 7.16 7.18 -21.44
C GLU A 190 5.85 6.96 -22.19
N GLU A 191 5.66 5.78 -22.81
CA GLU A 191 4.39 5.42 -23.43
C GLU A 191 3.25 5.35 -22.41
N LEU A 192 3.52 4.75 -21.24
CA LEU A 192 2.54 4.73 -20.15
C LEU A 192 2.21 6.16 -19.69
N ARG A 193 3.22 7.03 -19.54
CA ARG A 193 3.01 8.43 -19.18
C ARG A 193 2.10 9.13 -20.19
N ALA A 194 2.36 8.95 -21.48
CA ALA A 194 1.58 9.56 -22.55
C ALA A 194 0.12 9.08 -22.53
N ALA A 195 -0.12 7.79 -22.29
CA ALA A 195 -1.47 7.24 -22.17
C ALA A 195 -2.22 7.72 -20.91
N LEU A 196 -1.50 7.99 -19.82
CA LEU A 196 -2.05 8.46 -18.56
C LEU A 196 -2.30 9.97 -18.52
N GLU A 197 -1.58 10.74 -19.33
CA GLU A 197 -1.64 12.20 -19.32
C GLU A 197 -3.01 12.70 -19.78
N GLY A 198 -3.63 13.55 -18.97
CA GLY A 198 -4.97 14.09 -19.25
C GLY A 198 -6.14 13.19 -18.86
N LEU A 199 -5.90 11.93 -18.46
CA LEU A 199 -6.96 11.10 -17.89
C LEU A 199 -7.44 11.68 -16.56
N ALA A 200 -8.76 11.82 -16.40
CA ALA A 200 -9.34 12.15 -15.11
C ALA A 200 -8.92 11.09 -14.07
N GLY A 201 -9.02 11.38 -12.76
CA GLY A 201 -8.80 10.40 -11.70
C GLY A 201 -7.47 9.63 -11.74
N VAL A 202 -6.44 10.15 -12.42
CA VAL A 202 -5.08 9.64 -12.36
C VAL A 202 -4.22 10.64 -11.59
N ILE A 203 -3.45 10.15 -10.63
CA ILE A 203 -2.46 10.94 -9.91
C ILE A 203 -1.08 10.51 -10.37
N MET A 204 -0.30 11.48 -10.86
CA MET A 204 1.12 11.39 -11.19
C MET A 204 1.85 12.59 -10.60
#